data_AF-H5WX89-F1
#
_entry.id   AF-H5WX89-F1
#
_cell.length_a   1.000
_cell.length_b   1.000
_cell.length_c   1.000
_cell.angle_alpha   90.00
_cell.angle_beta   90.00
_cell.angle_gamma   90.00
#
_symmetry.space_group_name_H-M   'P 1'
#
loop_
_entity.id
_entity.type
_entity.pdbx_description
1 polymer ?
#
loop_
_entity_poly.entity_id
_entity_poly.type
_entity_poly.pdbx_seq_one_letter_code
_entity_poly.pdbx_strand_id
1 'polypeptide(L)'
;MTTAPPGLTSGLAERAVHAARAHRAADPDGFRRRHDNPDRWNRWARRARVARTIAAALQVGVDGVLVTDDPHRQYRTRTGPVPGDLITVTDPVTGRAWRFIPDFTTPGDGWLLLDRCPDCENEVPVTRVATLADLGEYLDPDGDSPIADEARDESIHQPGCAFGLPTLGG
;
A
#
# COMPACT_ATOMS: atom_id res chain seq x y z
N MET A 1 -25.43 19.85 -25.61
CA MET A 1 -24.00 19.58 -25.89
C MET A 1 -23.41 19.06 -24.60
N THR A 2 -23.17 17.76 -24.52
CA THR A 2 -22.69 17.09 -23.30
C THR A 2 -21.18 16.91 -23.43
N THR A 3 -20.42 17.68 -22.67
CA THR A 3 -18.96 17.58 -22.61
C THR A 3 -18.60 16.28 -21.91
N ALA A 4 -17.91 15.38 -22.61
CA ALA A 4 -17.41 14.14 -22.03
C ALA A 4 -16.36 14.43 -20.94
N PRO A 5 -16.31 13.65 -19.85
CA PRO A 5 -15.29 13.81 -18.81
C PRO A 5 -13.89 13.52 -19.38
N PRO A 6 -12.84 14.29 -19.00
CA PRO A 6 -11.56 14.33 -19.70
C PRO A 6 -10.61 13.12 -19.48
N GLY A 7 -11.11 11.96 -19.02
CA GLY A 7 -10.25 10.85 -18.60
C GLY A 7 -10.10 9.66 -19.56
N LEU A 8 -10.86 9.59 -20.65
CA LEU A 8 -10.97 8.36 -21.47
C LEU A 8 -10.69 8.56 -22.97
N THR A 9 -9.85 9.52 -23.35
CA THR A 9 -9.53 9.75 -24.77
C THR A 9 -8.60 8.70 -25.38
N SER A 10 -7.92 7.89 -24.56
CA SER A 10 -7.02 6.82 -25.02
C SER A 10 -7.71 5.47 -25.15
N GLY A 11 -7.42 4.75 -26.23
CA GLY A 11 -7.95 3.40 -26.47
C GLY A 11 -7.41 2.34 -25.49
N LEU A 12 -8.07 1.17 -25.42
CA LEU A 12 -7.67 0.08 -24.52
C LEU A 12 -6.19 -0.32 -24.69
N ALA A 13 -5.71 -0.42 -25.93
CA ALA A 13 -4.34 -0.80 -26.23
C ALA A 13 -3.31 0.21 -25.69
N GLU A 14 -3.57 1.51 -25.83
CA GLU A 14 -2.69 2.57 -25.33
C GLU A 14 -2.60 2.52 -23.80
N ARG A 15 -3.75 2.39 -23.12
CA ARG A 15 -3.80 2.26 -21.67
C ARG A 15 -3.07 1.01 -21.19
N ALA A 16 -3.22 -0.11 -21.89
CA ALA A 16 -2.51 -1.35 -21.57
C ALA A 16 -0.98 -1.20 -21.74
N VAL A 17 -0.52 -0.53 -22.80
CA VAL A 17 0.90 -0.23 -23.01
C VAL A 17 1.44 0.69 -21.93
N HIS A 18 0.69 1.74 -21.58
CA HIS A 18 1.06 2.67 -20.51
C HIS A 18 1.21 1.95 -19.17
N ALA A 19 0.21 1.17 -18.75
CA ALA A 19 0.24 0.38 -17.52
C ALA A 19 1.43 -0.60 -17.50
N ALA A 20 1.70 -1.28 -18.63
CA ALA A 20 2.84 -2.18 -18.72
C ALA A 20 4.19 -1.46 -18.62
N ARG A 21 4.30 -0.22 -19.12
CA ARG A 21 5.50 0.62 -18.97
C ARG A 21 5.69 1.08 -17.52
N ALA A 22 4.63 1.54 -16.87
CA ALA A 22 4.65 1.94 -15.47
C ALA A 22 5.13 0.80 -14.56
N HIS A 23 4.54 -0.40 -14.71
CA HIS A 23 4.99 -1.57 -13.95
C HIS A 23 6.42 -1.99 -14.28
N ARG A 24 6.86 -1.91 -15.54
CA ARG A 24 8.26 -2.21 -15.90
C ARG A 24 9.25 -1.22 -15.30
N ALA A 25 8.87 0.05 -15.17
CA ALA A 25 9.73 1.06 -14.58
C ALA A 25 9.84 0.85 -13.05
N ALA A 26 8.73 0.53 -12.39
CA ALA A 26 8.68 0.45 -10.94
C ALA A 26 9.12 -0.91 -10.35
N ASP A 27 8.84 -2.01 -11.04
CA ASP A 27 9.26 -3.37 -10.65
C ASP A 27 9.73 -4.16 -11.90
N PRO A 28 10.90 -3.82 -12.48
CA PRO A 28 11.38 -4.44 -13.71
C PRO A 28 11.48 -5.97 -13.61
N ASP A 29 11.97 -6.44 -12.47
CA ASP A 29 12.27 -7.83 -12.21
C ASP A 29 11.02 -8.65 -11.92
N GLY A 30 10.12 -8.13 -11.09
CA GLY A 30 8.84 -8.77 -10.81
C GLY A 30 7.94 -8.77 -12.03
N PHE A 31 7.90 -7.68 -12.82
CA PHE A 31 7.17 -7.67 -14.08
C PHE A 31 7.72 -8.71 -15.04
N ARG A 32 9.03 -8.73 -15.30
CA ARG A 32 9.66 -9.66 -16.27
C ARG A 32 9.42 -11.12 -15.93
N ARG A 33 9.56 -11.48 -14.64
CA ARG A 33 9.54 -12.88 -14.17
C ARG A 33 8.16 -13.40 -13.74
N ARG A 34 7.11 -12.59 -13.87
CA ARG A 34 5.75 -12.93 -13.36
C ARG A 34 5.15 -14.22 -13.94
N HIS A 35 5.64 -14.68 -15.10
CA HIS A 35 5.17 -15.89 -15.76
C HIS A 35 6.12 -17.09 -15.63
N ASP A 36 7.25 -16.96 -14.92
CA ASP A 36 8.27 -18.02 -14.87
C ASP A 36 7.76 -19.29 -14.17
N ASN A 37 6.89 -19.14 -13.16
CA ASN A 37 6.29 -20.25 -12.43
C ASN A 37 4.97 -19.84 -11.74
N PRO A 38 4.17 -20.81 -11.25
CA PRO A 38 2.88 -20.54 -10.61
C PRO A 38 2.96 -19.62 -9.40
N ASP A 39 4.00 -19.72 -8.56
CA ASP A 39 4.13 -18.88 -7.36
C ASP A 39 4.35 -17.41 -7.70
N ARG A 40 5.16 -17.13 -8.73
CA ARG A 40 5.36 -15.77 -9.24
C ARG A 40 4.08 -15.21 -9.87
N TRP A 41 3.34 -16.03 -10.60
CA TRP A 41 2.04 -15.63 -11.15
C TRP A 41 1.02 -15.33 -10.06
N ASN A 42 0.91 -16.21 -9.05
CA ASN A 42 0.02 -16.01 -7.91
C ASN A 42 0.36 -14.73 -7.14
N ARG A 43 1.65 -14.45 -6.94
CA ARG A 43 2.12 -13.20 -6.33
C ARG A 43 1.73 -11.98 -7.18
N TRP A 44 1.91 -12.05 -8.49
CA TRP A 44 1.52 -10.98 -9.41
C TRP A 44 0.00 -10.74 -9.40
N ALA A 45 -0.80 -11.80 -9.47
CA ALA A 45 -2.26 -11.73 -9.44
C ALA A 45 -2.80 -11.19 -8.11
N ARG A 46 -2.20 -11.57 -6.98
CA ARG A 46 -2.51 -11.02 -5.66
C ARG A 46 -2.27 -9.51 -5.63
N ARG A 47 -1.08 -9.06 -6.04
CA ARG A 47 -0.73 -7.62 -6.07
C ARG A 47 -1.70 -6.83 -6.95
N ALA A 48 -2.08 -7.37 -8.11
CA ALA A 48 -3.09 -6.76 -8.97
C ALA A 48 -4.48 -6.70 -8.32
N ARG A 49 -4.88 -7.71 -7.52
CA ARG A 49 -6.12 -7.68 -6.74
C ARG A 49 -6.08 -6.58 -5.68
N VAL A 50 -5.01 -6.53 -4.88
CA VAL A 50 -4.81 -5.50 -3.85
C VAL A 50 -4.90 -4.09 -4.45
N ALA A 51 -4.21 -3.86 -5.58
CA ALA A 51 -4.23 -2.57 -6.27
C ALA A 51 -5.64 -2.12 -6.65
N ARG A 52 -6.47 -3.02 -7.21
CA ARG A 52 -7.86 -2.70 -7.57
C ARG A 52 -8.72 -2.41 -6.34
N THR A 53 -8.54 -3.17 -5.27
CA THR A 53 -9.36 -3.04 -4.07
C THR A 53 -9.09 -1.72 -3.35
N ILE A 54 -7.82 -1.38 -3.12
CA ILE A 54 -7.48 -0.10 -2.47
C ILE A 54 -7.79 1.11 -3.37
N ALA A 55 -7.62 0.98 -4.69
CA ALA A 55 -8.01 2.03 -5.62
C ALA A 55 -9.51 2.37 -5.49
N ALA A 56 -10.35 1.34 -5.38
CA ALA A 56 -11.78 1.52 -5.16
C ALA A 56 -12.07 2.14 -3.78
N ALA A 57 -11.42 1.67 -2.71
CA ALA A 57 -11.61 2.18 -1.35
C ALA A 57 -11.26 3.67 -1.19
N LEU A 58 -10.17 4.09 -1.85
CA LEU A 58 -9.67 5.47 -1.81
C LEU A 58 -10.19 6.34 -2.97
N GLN A 59 -11.06 5.78 -3.82
CA GLN A 59 -11.66 6.47 -4.96
C GLN A 59 -10.63 7.07 -5.95
N VAL A 60 -9.52 6.36 -6.15
CA VAL A 60 -8.46 6.73 -7.10
C VAL A 60 -8.44 5.81 -8.33
N GLY A 61 -7.82 6.26 -9.41
CA GLY A 61 -7.54 5.39 -10.56
C GLY A 61 -6.54 4.28 -10.20
N VAL A 62 -6.77 3.06 -10.69
CA VAL A 62 -5.86 1.92 -10.44
C VAL A 62 -4.47 2.14 -11.05
N ASP A 63 -4.37 3.00 -12.06
CA ASP A 63 -3.12 3.46 -12.67
C ASP A 63 -2.27 4.33 -11.72
N GLY A 64 -2.89 4.93 -10.70
CA GLY A 64 -2.21 5.60 -9.59
C GLY A 64 -1.76 4.66 -8.47
N VAL A 65 -2.02 3.35 -8.57
CA VAL A 65 -1.70 2.39 -7.51
C VAL A 65 -0.63 1.39 -7.97
N LEU A 66 0.46 1.32 -7.21
CA LEU A 66 1.52 0.34 -7.39
C LEU A 66 1.60 -0.56 -6.17
N VAL A 67 1.74 -1.87 -6.38
CA VAL A 67 2.00 -2.84 -5.32
C VAL A 67 3.27 -3.62 -5.64
N THR A 68 4.24 -3.57 -4.73
CA THR A 68 5.53 -4.27 -4.83
C THR A 68 5.75 -5.18 -3.63
N ASP A 69 6.81 -5.97 -3.66
CA ASP A 69 7.28 -6.68 -2.47
C ASP A 69 7.77 -5.63 -1.44
N ASP A 70 7.35 -5.78 -0.19
CA ASP A 70 7.85 -4.98 0.94
C ASP A 70 9.27 -5.44 1.29
N PRO A 71 10.29 -4.56 1.23
CA PRO A 71 11.67 -4.95 1.54
C PRO A 71 11.93 -5.12 3.05
N HIS A 72 11.08 -4.54 3.89
CA HIS A 72 11.24 -4.54 5.34
C HIS A 72 10.41 -5.63 6.02
N ARG A 73 9.25 -5.98 5.45
CA ARG A 73 8.30 -6.91 6.07
C ARG A 73 8.27 -8.24 5.34
N GLN A 74 8.46 -9.31 6.10
CA GLN A 74 8.31 -10.68 5.63
C GLN A 74 7.31 -11.43 6.51
N TYR A 75 6.45 -12.21 5.88
CA TYR A 75 5.45 -13.03 6.56
C TYR A 75 5.86 -14.49 6.53
N ARG A 76 5.72 -15.17 7.66
CA ARG A 76 5.93 -16.61 7.72
C ARG A 76 4.77 -17.33 7.05
N THR A 77 5.08 -18.21 6.11
CA THR A 77 4.12 -19.13 5.51
C THR A 77 4.59 -20.57 5.69
N ARG A 78 3.72 -21.53 5.37
CA ARG A 78 4.07 -22.97 5.39
C ARG A 78 5.30 -23.30 4.52
N THR A 79 5.55 -22.52 3.48
CA THR A 79 6.65 -22.73 2.52
C THR A 79 7.86 -21.84 2.77
N GLY A 80 7.90 -21.15 3.91
CA GLY A 80 8.97 -20.22 4.28
C GLY A 80 8.53 -18.74 4.29
N PRO A 81 9.47 -17.81 4.57
CA PRO A 81 9.16 -16.39 4.57
C PRO A 81 8.82 -15.92 3.16
N VAL A 82 7.75 -15.13 3.03
CA VAL A 82 7.38 -14.43 1.81
C VAL A 82 7.42 -12.93 2.06
N PRO A 83 7.93 -12.12 1.14
CA PRO A 83 7.81 -10.67 1.25
C PRO A 83 6.36 -10.24 1.38
N GLY A 84 6.14 -9.20 2.16
CA GLY A 84 4.86 -8.51 2.24
C GLY A 84 4.51 -7.75 0.99
N ASP A 85 3.31 -7.17 0.97
CA ASP A 85 2.91 -6.22 -0.06
C ASP A 85 3.14 -4.80 0.47
N LEU A 86 3.87 -3.99 -0.27
CA LEU A 86 3.99 -2.55 -0.07
C LEU A 86 3.20 -1.85 -1.16
N ILE A 87 2.22 -1.05 -0.74
CA ILE A 87 1.26 -0.40 -1.60
C ILE A 87 1.61 1.08 -1.65
N THR A 88 1.78 1.63 -2.84
CA THR A 88 1.99 3.06 -3.07
C THR A 88 0.82 3.60 -3.89
N VAL A 89 0.10 4.56 -3.33
CA VAL A 89 -0.98 5.28 -3.99
C VAL A 89 -0.50 6.69 -4.27
N THR A 90 -0.40 7.05 -5.55
CA THR A 90 0.01 8.38 -5.98
C THR A 90 -1.24 9.21 -6.27
N ASP A 91 -1.42 10.31 -5.53
CA ASP A 91 -2.45 11.29 -5.82
C ASP A 91 -2.18 11.93 -7.20
N PRO A 92 -3.10 11.78 -8.17
CA PRO A 92 -2.89 12.32 -9.51
C PRO A 92 -2.90 13.86 -9.56
N VAL A 93 -3.47 14.53 -8.56
CA VAL A 93 -3.57 16.00 -8.51
C VAL A 93 -2.30 16.59 -7.92
N THR A 94 -1.86 16.08 -6.76
CA THR A 94 -0.70 16.64 -6.04
C THR A 94 0.61 15.95 -6.36
N GLY A 95 0.56 14.75 -6.94
CA GLY A 95 1.73 13.88 -7.11
C GLY A 95 2.24 13.26 -5.81
N ARG A 96 1.57 13.51 -4.67
CA ARG A 96 1.96 12.95 -3.36
C ARG A 96 1.78 11.44 -3.36
N ALA A 97 2.80 10.72 -2.92
CA ALA A 97 2.75 9.29 -2.70
C ALA A 97 2.33 8.97 -1.25
N TRP A 98 1.34 8.11 -1.11
CA TRP A 98 0.86 7.55 0.15
C TRP A 98 1.21 6.07 0.19
N ARG A 99 1.72 5.60 1.33
CA ARG A 99 2.25 4.24 1.47
C ARG A 99 1.39 3.45 2.44
N PHE A 100 1.07 2.22 2.08
CA PHE A 100 0.25 1.32 2.89
C PHE A 100 0.82 -0.08 2.90
N ILE A 101 0.46 -0.85 3.93
CA ILE A 101 0.61 -2.30 3.97
C ILE A 101 -0.76 -2.94 4.23
N PRO A 102 -1.00 -4.20 3.84
CA PRO A 102 -2.22 -4.89 4.21
C PRO A 102 -2.40 -4.96 5.74
N ASP A 103 -3.63 -4.76 6.21
CA ASP A 103 -4.01 -5.15 7.57
C ASP A 103 -4.33 -6.66 7.57
N PHE A 104 -3.60 -7.44 8.37
CA PHE A 104 -3.80 -8.90 8.44
C PHE A 104 -4.93 -9.32 9.37
N THR A 105 -5.46 -8.40 10.18
CA THR A 105 -6.66 -8.65 10.98
C THR A 105 -7.92 -8.58 10.10
N THR A 106 -7.87 -7.84 8.99
CA THR A 106 -8.94 -7.75 7.98
C THR A 106 -8.39 -7.87 6.53
N PRO A 107 -7.88 -9.06 6.14
CA PRO A 107 -7.14 -9.20 4.87
C PRO A 107 -7.97 -8.87 3.64
N GLY A 108 -7.57 -7.82 2.92
CA GLY A 108 -8.19 -7.39 1.67
C GLY A 108 -9.29 -6.34 1.82
N ASP A 109 -9.70 -6.03 3.05
CA ASP A 109 -10.73 -5.04 3.35
C ASP A 109 -10.20 -3.86 4.19
N GLY A 110 -8.97 -3.97 4.70
CA GLY A 110 -8.28 -2.91 5.44
C GLY A 110 -6.79 -2.85 5.14
N TRP A 111 -6.22 -1.68 5.35
CA TRP A 111 -4.80 -1.36 5.18
C TRP A 111 -4.31 -0.52 6.35
N LEU A 112 -3.01 -0.60 6.62
CA LEU A 112 -2.34 0.29 7.56
C LEU A 112 -1.63 1.38 6.76
N LEU A 113 -1.94 2.64 7.06
CA LEU A 113 -1.21 3.78 6.53
C LEU A 113 0.18 3.83 7.15
N LEU A 114 1.21 3.94 6.32
CA LEU A 114 2.58 4.17 6.76
C LEU A 114 2.87 5.67 6.78
N ASP A 115 3.36 6.15 7.92
CA ASP A 115 3.86 7.52 8.08
C ASP A 115 5.04 7.55 9.06
N ARG A 116 5.68 8.71 9.20
CA ARG A 116 6.82 8.89 10.09
C ARG A 116 6.37 8.98 11.54
N CYS A 117 7.04 8.23 12.41
CA CYS A 117 6.94 8.41 13.85
C CYS A 117 7.40 9.85 14.22
N PRO A 118 6.63 10.63 14.99
CA PRO A 118 6.99 12.01 15.33
C PRO A 118 8.20 12.13 16.27
N ASP A 119 8.61 11.04 16.92
CA ASP A 119 9.76 11.01 17.83
C ASP A 119 11.05 10.52 17.13
N CYS A 120 10.99 9.35 16.48
CA CYS A 120 12.18 8.73 15.88
C CYS A 120 12.25 8.75 14.35
N GLU A 121 11.27 9.36 13.68
CA GLU A 121 11.14 9.49 12.22
C GLU A 121 11.06 8.18 11.40
N ASN A 122 11.16 7.01 12.03
CA ASN A 122 10.96 5.73 11.34
C ASN A 122 9.56 5.63 10.71
N GLU A 123 9.47 4.95 9.57
CA GLU A 123 8.20 4.65 8.90
C GLU A 123 7.44 3.56 9.68
N VAL A 124 6.29 3.92 10.27
CA VAL A 124 5.47 3.05 11.12
C VAL A 124 4.01 3.03 10.63
N PRO A 125 3.26 1.93 10.87
CA PRO A 125 1.84 1.85 10.52
C PRO A 125 1.00 2.70 11.49
N VAL A 126 0.73 3.95 11.15
CA VAL A 126 0.14 4.93 12.08
C VAL A 126 -1.36 4.78 12.30
N THR A 127 -2.13 4.35 11.31
CA THR A 127 -3.59 4.19 11.44
C THR A 127 -4.14 3.14 10.48
N ARG A 128 -5.32 2.60 10.79
CA ARG A 128 -6.09 1.71 9.92
C ARG A 128 -6.93 2.52 8.95
N VAL A 129 -6.99 2.07 7.71
CA VAL A 129 -7.74 2.68 6.62
C VAL A 129 -8.49 1.57 5.89
N ALA A 130 -9.81 1.66 5.82
CA ALA A 130 -10.66 0.80 4.99
C ALA A 130 -11.32 1.61 3.86
N THR A 131 -11.46 2.92 4.03
CA THR A 131 -12.16 3.84 3.14
C THR A 131 -11.46 5.20 3.09
N LEU A 132 -11.83 6.02 2.11
CA LEU A 132 -11.38 7.40 2.02
C LEU A 132 -11.73 8.23 3.28
N ALA A 133 -12.82 7.89 3.99
CA ALA A 133 -13.22 8.61 5.20
C ALA A 133 -12.23 8.41 6.35
N ASP A 134 -11.67 7.20 6.50
CA ASP A 134 -10.68 6.90 7.54
C ASP A 134 -9.37 7.67 7.29
N LEU A 135 -8.96 7.78 6.02
CA LEU A 135 -7.83 8.64 5.65
C LEU A 135 -8.17 10.13 5.90
N GLY A 136 -9.42 10.55 5.68
CA GLY A 136 -9.89 11.89 6.00
C GLY A 136 -9.77 12.21 7.48
N GLU A 137 -10.24 11.31 8.35
CA GLU A 137 -10.15 11.45 9.82
C GLU A 137 -8.69 11.57 10.29
N TYR A 138 -7.76 10.85 9.66
CA TYR A 138 -6.33 10.96 9.99
C TYR A 138 -5.73 12.31 9.59
N LEU A 139 -6.22 12.90 8.50
CA LEU A 139 -5.70 14.16 7.96
C LEU A 139 -6.35 15.39 8.55
N ASP A 140 -7.51 15.24 9.18
CA ASP A 140 -8.21 16.31 9.86
C ASP A 140 -7.38 16.73 11.10
N PRO A 141 -6.92 18.00 11.19
CA PRO A 141 -6.21 18.49 12.37
C PRO A 141 -7.02 18.39 13.67
N ASP A 142 -8.35 18.36 13.56
CA ASP A 142 -9.28 18.20 14.68
C ASP A 142 -9.72 16.74 14.88
N GLY A 143 -9.23 15.82 14.04
CA GLY A 143 -9.55 14.39 14.10
C GLY A 143 -8.92 13.67 15.29
N ASP A 144 -9.58 12.61 15.75
CA ASP A 144 -9.12 11.77 16.88
C ASP A 144 -8.79 10.36 16.40
N SER A 145 -8.07 10.27 15.27
CA SER A 145 -7.64 8.99 14.73
C SER A 145 -6.74 8.24 15.72
N PRO A 146 -7.14 7.05 16.21
CA PRO A 146 -6.30 6.30 17.11
C PRO A 146 -5.05 5.81 16.38
N ILE A 147 -3.90 5.92 17.06
CA ILE A 147 -2.68 5.27 16.60
C ILE A 147 -2.89 3.76 16.58
N ALA A 148 -2.60 3.10 15.46
CA ALA A 148 -2.70 1.66 15.36
C ALA A 148 -1.77 0.96 16.36
N ASP A 149 -2.21 -0.15 16.94
CA ASP A 149 -1.40 -0.89 17.93
C ASP A 149 -0.08 -1.39 17.33
N GLU A 150 -0.08 -1.72 16.04
CA GLU A 150 1.11 -2.08 15.26
C GLU A 150 2.15 -0.97 15.24
N ALA A 151 1.74 0.30 15.36
CA ALA A 151 2.67 1.43 15.45
C ALA A 151 3.46 1.43 16.77
N ARG A 152 3.05 0.66 17.78
CA ARG A 152 3.69 0.62 19.09
C ARG A 152 4.75 -0.48 19.22
N ASP A 153 4.97 -1.29 18.19
CA ASP A 153 6.02 -2.33 18.23
C ASP A 153 7.41 -1.68 18.29
N GLU A 154 8.16 -1.87 19.39
CA GLU A 154 9.50 -1.31 19.53
C GLU A 154 10.47 -1.68 18.39
N SER A 155 10.28 -2.83 17.73
CA SER A 155 11.19 -3.33 16.71
C SER A 155 11.19 -2.49 15.42
N ILE A 156 10.15 -1.68 15.21
CA ILE A 156 10.05 -0.75 14.08
C ILE A 156 10.44 0.69 14.44
N HIS A 157 10.89 0.93 15.67
CA HIS A 157 11.37 2.23 16.14
C HIS A 157 12.88 2.27 16.34
N GLN A 158 13.45 3.48 16.46
CA GLN A 158 14.82 3.63 16.95
C GLN A 158 14.89 3.33 18.46
N PRO A 159 16.04 2.83 18.97
CA PRO A 159 16.22 2.62 20.40
C PRO A 159 15.94 3.89 21.22
N GLY A 160 15.06 3.79 22.22
CA GLY A 160 14.69 4.90 23.10
C GLY A 160 13.48 5.73 22.64
N CYS A 161 12.82 5.36 21.54
CA CYS A 161 11.60 6.01 21.08
C CYS A 161 10.46 5.91 22.12
N ALA A 162 9.79 7.03 22.41
CA ALA A 162 8.67 7.11 23.35
C ALA A 162 7.41 6.37 22.88
N PHE A 163 7.29 6.11 21.57
CA PHE A 163 6.17 5.38 20.97
C PHE A 163 6.41 3.87 20.84
N GLY A 164 7.67 3.43 20.95
CA GLY A 164 8.02 2.02 20.93
C GLY A 164 7.77 1.39 22.30
N LEU A 165 6.83 0.45 22.37
CA LEU A 165 6.59 -0.38 23.53
C LEU A 165 7.18 -1.77 23.31
N PRO A 166 7.77 -2.39 24.35
CA PRO A 166 8.18 -3.78 24.27
C PRO A 166 6.99 -4.64 23.90
N THR A 167 7.17 -5.52 22.92
CA THR A 167 6.16 -6.54 22.63
C THR A 167 6.01 -7.38 23.90
N LEU A 168 4.86 -7.28 24.58
CA LEU A 168 4.55 -8.16 25.70
C LEU A 168 4.46 -9.58 25.13
N GLY A 169 5.54 -10.34 25.30
CA GLY A 169 5.69 -11.67 24.72
C GLY A 169 4.48 -12.56 25.00
N GLY A 170 3.91 -13.09 23.92
CA GLY A 170 3.04 -14.28 23.95
C GLY A 170 3.86 -15.56 23.81
#